data_AF-A0AAW5UM93-F1
#
_entry.id   AF-A0AAW5UM93-F1
#
_cell.length_a   1.000
_cell.length_b   1.000
_cell.length_c   1.000
_cell.angle_alpha   90.00
_cell.angle_beta   90.00
_cell.angle_gamma   90.00
#
_symmetry.space_group_name_H-M   'P 1'
#
loop_
_entity.id
_entity.type
_entity.pdbx_description
1 polymer ?
#
loop_
_entity_poly.entity_id
_entity_poly.type
_entity_poly.pdbx_seq_one_letter_code
_entity_poly.pdbx_strand_id
1 'polypeptide(L)' 'MKLITKEIKKRLEKYPLYSQDGKKEEAICQAKFFLCVGAWSWFILEADLENNIAYGITINGSGEGDTATQA' A
#
# COMPACT_ATOMS: atom_id res chain seq x y z
N MET A 1 7.52 -1.15 17.83
CA MET A 1 7.78 -1.77 16.51
C MET A 1 7.53 -0.72 15.44
N LYS A 2 8.37 -0.61 14.41
CA LYS A 2 8.07 0.22 13.22
C LYS A 2 7.48 -0.70 12.15
N LEU A 3 6.30 -0.36 11.63
CA LEU A 3 5.62 -1.14 10.58
C LEU A 3 6.37 -1.02 9.24
N ILE A 4 6.89 0.19 8.95
CA ILE A 4 7.74 0.44 7.79
C ILE A 4 9.20 0.15 8.16
N THR A 5 9.72 -0.96 7.65
CA THR A 5 11.14 -1.32 7.78
C THR A 5 11.98 -0.61 6.72
N LYS A 6 13.30 -0.59 6.90
CA LYS A 6 14.23 -0.05 5.89
C LYS A 6 14.11 -0.77 4.54
N GLU A 7 13.77 -2.05 4.55
CA GLU A 7 13.58 -2.83 3.32
C GLU A 7 12.31 -2.43 2.58
N ILE A 8 11.19 -2.26 3.31
CA ILE A 8 9.93 -1.77 2.74
C ILE A 8 10.14 -0.36 2.15
N LYS A 9 10.83 0.52 2.89
CA LYS A 9 11.14 1.87 2.40
C LYS A 9 11.91 1.84 1.08
N LYS A 10 12.96 1.03 0.97
CA LYS A 10 13.73 0.85 -0.28
C LYS A 10 12.92 0.29 -1.45
N ARG A 11 11.90 -0.54 -1.19
CA ARG A 11 10.97 -1.01 -2.23
C ARG A 11 10.08 0.14 -2.68
N LEU A 12 9.46 0.85 -1.74
CA LEU A 12 8.55 1.96 -2.00
C LEU A 12 9.23 3.16 -2.69
N GLU A 13 10.52 3.40 -2.44
CA GLU A 13 11.31 4.42 -3.16
C GLU A 13 11.33 4.23 -4.68
N LYS A 14 11.09 3.01 -5.17
CA LYS A 14 11.01 2.71 -6.61
C LYS A 14 9.62 2.93 -7.21
N TYR A 15 8.61 3.12 -6.37
CA TYR A 15 7.21 3.24 -6.76
C TYR A 15 6.60 4.49 -6.12
N PRO A 16 7.00 5.71 -6.57
CA PRO A 16 6.37 6.94 -6.15
C PRO A 16 4.89 6.97 -6.55
N LEU A 17 4.12 7.90 -5.97
CA LEU A 17 2.72 8.09 -6.35
C LEU A 17 2.57 8.27 -7.87
N TYR A 18 1.53 7.65 -8.42
CA TYR A 18 1.17 7.62 -9.84
C TYR A 18 2.15 6.85 -10.75
N SER A 19 3.12 6.10 -10.21
CA SER A 19 4.08 5.31 -11.00
C SER A 19 3.49 4.03 -11.63
N GLN A 20 2.33 3.63 -11.17
CA GLN A 20 1.58 2.45 -11.59
C GLN A 20 0.18 2.80 -12.11
N ASP A 21 -0.11 4.09 -12.29
CA ASP A 21 -1.34 4.57 -12.93
C ASP A 21 -1.49 3.96 -14.32
N GLY A 22 -2.70 3.47 -14.61
CA GLY A 22 -3.03 2.82 -15.87
C GLY A 22 -2.65 1.34 -15.98
N LYS A 23 -1.86 0.78 -15.04
CA LYS A 23 -1.50 -0.65 -15.03
C LYS A 23 -2.65 -1.55 -14.55
N LYS A 24 -3.60 -1.02 -13.78
CA LYS A 24 -4.76 -1.76 -13.24
C LYS A 24 -4.31 -3.07 -12.58
N GLU A 25 -4.71 -4.22 -13.13
CA GLU A 25 -4.36 -5.57 -12.64
C GLU A 25 -2.88 -5.91 -12.76
N GLU A 26 -2.10 -5.18 -13.58
CA GLU A 26 -0.65 -5.35 -13.70
C GLU A 26 0.15 -4.54 -12.66
N ALA A 27 -0.54 -3.83 -11.75
CA ALA A 27 0.12 -3.10 -10.67
C ALA A 27 0.78 -4.07 -9.67
N ILE A 28 2.01 -3.76 -9.25
CA ILE A 28 2.81 -4.60 -8.38
C ILE A 28 2.64 -4.15 -6.93
N CYS A 29 2.17 -5.07 -6.08
CA CYS A 29 2.11 -4.89 -4.63
C CYS A 29 3.51 -4.93 -3.99
N GLN A 30 3.88 -3.87 -3.27
CA GLN A 30 5.18 -3.72 -2.62
C GLN A 30 5.16 -4.17 -1.16
N ALA A 31 4.03 -4.00 -0.47
CA ALA A 31 3.86 -4.40 0.92
C ALA A 31 2.40 -4.76 1.20
N LYS A 32 2.18 -5.72 2.10
CA LYS A 32 0.85 -6.09 2.61
C LYS A 32 0.81 -5.89 4.12
N PHE A 33 -0.17 -5.14 4.59
CA PHE A 33 -0.50 -5.02 6.01
C PHE A 33 -1.82 -5.73 6.30
N PHE A 34 -1.91 -6.31 7.49
CA PHE A 34 -3.08 -7.06 7.91
C PHE A 34 -3.51 -6.63 9.31
N LEU A 35 -4.78 -6.27 9.46
CA LEU A 35 -5.40 -6.05 10.76
C LEU A 35 -6.08 -7.34 11.20
N CYS A 36 -5.54 -7.96 12.26
CA CYS A 36 -6.09 -9.18 12.84
C CYS A 36 -7.54 -9.02 13.33
N VAL A 37 -7.93 -7.81 13.70
CA VAL A 37 -9.30 -7.47 14.11
C VAL A 37 -10.06 -6.96 12.89
N GLY A 38 -11.09 -7.68 12.44
CA GLY A 38 -11.96 -7.25 11.34
C GLY A 38 -11.59 -7.78 9.95
N ALA A 39 -10.48 -8.52 9.80
CA ALA A 39 -10.04 -9.15 8.55
C ALA A 39 -9.73 -8.14 7.42
N TRP A 40 -9.14 -6.99 7.76
CA TRP A 40 -8.77 -5.97 6.77
C TRP A 40 -7.34 -6.21 6.31
N SER A 41 -7.13 -6.19 5.00
CA SER A 41 -5.83 -6.25 4.36
C SER A 41 -5.61 -5.01 3.52
N TRP A 42 -4.48 -4.33 3.71
CA TRP A 42 -4.03 -3.24 2.85
C TRP A 42 -2.87 -3.71 1.99
N PHE A 43 -3.00 -3.51 0.68
CA PHE A 43 -1.99 -3.83 -0.32
C PHE A 43 -1.41 -2.53 -0.86
N ILE A 44 -0.20 -2.20 -0.45
CA ILE A 44 0.46 -0.95 -0.84
C ILE A 44 1.11 -1.13 -2.21
N LEU A 45 0.71 -0.29 -3.15
CA LEU A 45 1.23 -0.25 -4.52
C LEU A 45 2.27 0.86 -4.67
N GLU A 46 2.01 2.01 -4.06
CA GLU A 46 2.81 3.23 -4.22
C GLU A 46 2.88 3.98 -2.90
N ALA A 47 3.92 4.80 -2.74
CA ALA A 47 4.00 5.68 -1.58
C ALA A 47 4.77 6.97 -1.87
N ASP A 48 4.33 8.02 -1.20
CA ASP A 48 5.10 9.23 -0.96
C ASP A 48 5.69 9.15 0.46
N LEU A 49 6.99 8.88 0.51
CA LEU A 49 7.73 8.72 1.75
C LEU A 49 8.10 10.06 2.41
N GLU A 50 7.97 11.18 1.70
CA GLU A 50 8.21 12.52 2.26
C GLU A 50 6.98 12.96 3.06
N ASN A 51 5.79 12.72 2.50
CA ASN A 51 4.52 13.09 3.13
C ASN A 51 3.88 11.95 3.94
N ASN A 52 4.52 10.77 4.00
CA ASN A 52 3.99 9.55 4.64
C ASN A 52 2.60 9.16 4.12
N ILE A 53 2.41 9.22 2.80
CA ILE A 53 1.16 8.83 2.14
C ILE A 53 1.41 7.52 1.41
N ALA A 54 0.53 6.53 1.59
CA ALA A 54 0.56 5.29 0.83
C ALA A 54 -0.74 5.12 0.05
N TYR A 55 -0.61 4.66 -1.19
CA TYR A 55 -1.73 4.32 -2.06
C TYR A 55 -1.79 2.82 -2.28
N GLY A 56 -3.00 2.27 -2.23
CA GLY A 56 -3.19 0.84 -2.29
C GLY A 56 -4.64 0.41 -2.30
N ILE A 57 -4.79 -0.91 -2.39
CA ILE A 57 -6.08 -1.59 -2.38
C ILE A 57 -6.35 -2.07 -0.96
N THR A 58 -7.56 -1.84 -0.48
CA THR A 58 -8.04 -2.38 0.79
C THR A 58 -9.04 -3.49 0.50
N ILE A 59 -8.84 -4.65 1.12
CA ILE A 59 -9.79 -5.75 1.07
C ILE A 59 -10.29 -6.02 2.50
N ASN A 60 -11.60 -6.13 2.65
CA ASN A 60 -12.24 -6.52 3.91
C ASN A 60 -13.23 -7.69 3.67
N GLY A 61 -13.88 -8.16 4.72
CA GLY A 61 -14.87 -9.24 4.64
C GLY A 61 -16.13 -8.92 3.80
N SER A 62 -16.26 -7.70 3.28
CA SER A 62 -17.38 -7.23 2.47
C SER A 62 -16.99 -6.90 1.02
N GLY A 63 -15.69 -6.92 0.66
CA GLY A 63 -15.22 -6.69 -0.71
C GLY A 63 -13.91 -5.89 -0.79
N GLU A 64 -13.59 -5.48 -2.02
CA GLU A 64 -12.43 -4.65 -2.37
C GLU A 64 -12.82 -3.16 -2.46
N GLY A 65 -11.93 -2.27 -2.04
CA GLY A 65 -12.05 -0.83 -2.25
C GLY A 65 -10.70 -0.12 -2.25
N ASP A 66 -10.56 0.90 -3.09
CA ASP A 66 -9.33 1.69 -3.21
C ASP A 66 -9.27 2.73 -2.08
N THR A 67 -8.13 2.84 -1.39
CA THR A 67 -8.01 3.79 -0.28
C THR A 67 -6.60 4.37 -0.19
N ALA A 68 -6.50 5.70 -0.22
CA ALA A 68 -5.28 6.40 0.20
C ALA A 68 -5.29 6.49 1.74
N THR A 69 -4.20 6.10 2.39
CA THR A 69 -4.07 6.17 3.86
C THR A 69 -2.72 6.79 4.23
N GLN A 70 -2.72 7.65 5.25
CA GLN A 70 -1.47 8.14 5.85
C GLN A 70 -0.83 7.01 6.64
N ALA A 71 0.43 6.68 6.30
CA ALA A 71 1.20 5.59 6.88
C ALA A 71 1.92 5.99 8.18
#